data_AF-A0A962SHN7-F1
#
_entry.id   AF-A0A962SHN7-F1
#
_cell.length_a   1.000
_cell.length_b   1.000
_cell.length_c   1.000
_cell.angle_alpha   90.00
_cell.angle_beta   90.00
_cell.angle_gamma   90.00
#
_symmetry.space_group_name_H-M   'P 1'
#
loop_
_entity.id
_entity.type
_entity.pdbx_description
1 polymer ?
#
loop_
_entity_poly.entity_id
_entity_poly.type
_entity_poly.pdbx_seq_one_letter_code
_entity_poly.pdbx_strand_id
1 'polypeptide(L)'
;MSRANPLRGRTLAAAADLSVDEQRYLYGKTRELKEVWQRGGDLTPFRISDPELSVYLMFLEDSTRTKESFLNAAKFHNITTNVFDASSSSFKKSESLVDTVKMLFGYGRRSIFVMRTKMEGVCLALEEQLGEYAERLGREKPVFINAGDGRHEHPTQEFLDEFTFLEQQNWDDSQIHVALIGDLFHGRTVHSKADGLKVFRSVKVDLVAPEELALPASYKNRMEENGFEVREWPGIAEYLESGDVSNCWYFTRLQLERMGDEIRERETELRRAVTFRQRWLEALPRNTRFYHPLPRHREKPVIPSFLDTMPLNGWDGQSINGYFTRIIELAIVAGRLGADFEGSSPLPEPREESFITEVPVTRKTRVEDRFKVGIKPVDDGTVIDHIAKGRTPEEIWDRIYKIRRILKLNVRGSHGVFHTADPRDFKGIMSLPDILEISHTELKKLAAVSPGCTVNLIENRSVKAKYRLAMPPKIYNFAEISCKNSECITWPGAFQHVPPHFYRSVGETFTCRYCGRRHEYGDIWDL
;
A
#
# COMPACT_ATOMS: atom_id res chain seq x y z
N MET A 1 33.22 -12.70 11.45
CA MET A 1 31.80 -12.98 11.16
C MET A 1 31.36 -11.95 10.14
N SER A 2 30.97 -12.36 8.93
CA SER A 2 30.42 -11.43 7.92
C SER A 2 29.17 -10.77 8.50
N ARG A 3 29.11 -9.44 8.52
CA ARG A 3 27.91 -8.69 8.94
C ARG A 3 26.78 -9.10 7.99
N ALA A 4 25.65 -9.55 8.52
CA ALA A 4 24.50 -9.94 7.69
C ALA A 4 24.06 -8.71 6.87
N ASN A 5 23.89 -8.86 5.55
CA ASN A 5 23.45 -7.77 4.68
C ASN A 5 21.96 -7.47 4.99
N PRO A 6 21.63 -6.30 5.56
CA PRO A 6 20.27 -5.98 5.99
C PRO A 6 19.28 -5.81 4.84
N LEU A 7 19.77 -5.62 3.60
CA LEU A 7 18.95 -5.38 2.42
C LEU A 7 18.72 -6.63 1.56
N ARG A 8 19.46 -7.71 1.83
CA ARG A 8 19.27 -8.98 1.11
C ARG A 8 17.89 -9.56 1.41
N GLY A 9 17.20 -10.01 0.36
CA GLY A 9 15.92 -10.69 0.51
C GLY A 9 14.73 -9.75 0.74
N ARG A 10 14.92 -8.43 0.66
CA ARG A 10 13.86 -7.44 0.82
C ARG A 10 12.95 -7.40 -0.41
N THR A 11 11.64 -7.46 -0.19
CA THR A 11 10.64 -7.11 -1.19
C THR A 11 10.54 -5.59 -1.34
N LEU A 12 10.35 -5.13 -2.58
CA LEU A 12 10.12 -3.72 -2.95
C LEU A 12 8.70 -3.60 -3.50
N ALA A 13 7.69 -3.63 -2.63
CA ALA A 13 6.28 -3.50 -2.98
C ALA A 13 5.82 -2.03 -3.08
N ALA A 14 6.33 -1.16 -2.21
CA ALA A 14 6.04 0.28 -2.16
C ALA A 14 7.32 1.09 -1.92
N ALA A 15 7.28 2.40 -2.20
CA ALA A 15 8.47 3.26 -2.04
C ALA A 15 8.92 3.35 -0.57
N ALA A 16 7.95 3.32 0.35
CA ALA A 16 8.17 3.32 1.78
C ALA A 16 8.79 2.03 2.34
N ASP A 17 8.91 0.96 1.54
CA ASP A 17 9.61 -0.26 1.96
C ASP A 17 11.11 -0.04 2.12
N LEU A 18 11.66 1.02 1.50
CA LEU A 18 13.00 1.51 1.81
C LEU A 18 12.88 2.75 2.68
N SER A 19 13.60 2.77 3.79
CA SER A 19 13.79 4.00 4.56
C SER A 19 14.53 5.05 3.73
N VAL A 20 14.47 6.32 4.16
CA VAL A 20 15.18 7.41 3.49
C VAL A 20 16.70 7.14 3.42
N ASP A 21 17.29 6.54 4.45
CA ASP A 21 18.72 6.20 4.43
C ASP A 21 19.04 5.09 3.42
N GLU A 22 18.17 4.08 3.30
CA GLU A 22 18.31 3.01 2.31
C GLU A 22 18.10 3.53 0.88
N GLN A 23 17.16 4.46 0.68
CA GLN A 23 16.97 5.18 -0.59
C GLN A 23 18.22 5.99 -0.95
N ARG A 24 18.78 6.77 -0.01
CA ARG A 24 20.05 7.49 -0.21
C ARG A 24 21.20 6.55 -0.56
N TYR A 25 21.28 5.39 0.09
CA TYR A 25 22.27 4.37 -0.23
C TYR A 25 22.08 3.84 -1.66
N LEU A 26 20.85 3.55 -2.07
CA LEU A 26 20.50 3.15 -3.43
C LEU A 26 20.91 4.23 -4.45
N TYR A 27 20.63 5.51 -4.18
CA TYR A 27 21.02 6.62 -5.05
C TYR A 27 22.54 6.81 -5.13
N GLY A 28 23.24 6.69 -3.99
CA GLY A 28 24.70 6.74 -3.95
C GLY A 28 25.35 5.65 -4.80
N LYS A 29 24.89 4.39 -4.68
CA LYS A 29 25.40 3.29 -5.51
C LYS A 29 25.00 3.43 -6.98
N THR A 30 23.83 4.00 -7.27
CA THR A 30 23.41 4.26 -8.66
C THR A 30 24.29 5.32 -9.31
N ARG A 31 24.62 6.38 -8.58
CA ARG A 31 25.56 7.41 -9.00
C ARG A 31 26.94 6.83 -9.27
N GLU A 32 27.48 6.05 -8.32
CA GLU A 32 28.79 5.39 -8.45
C GLU A 32 28.84 4.51 -9.71
N LEU A 33 27.83 3.66 -9.92
CA LEU A 33 27.73 2.82 -11.11
C LEU A 33 27.73 3.66 -12.39
N LYS A 34 26.93 4.73 -12.44
CA LYS A 34 26.80 5.59 -13.61
C LYS A 34 28.12 6.32 -13.93
N GLU A 35 28.81 6.84 -12.91
CA GLU A 35 30.13 7.49 -13.06
C GLU A 35 31.20 6.49 -13.55
N VAL A 36 31.23 5.27 -13.01
CA VAL A 36 32.13 4.21 -13.46
C VAL A 36 31.84 3.79 -14.90
N TRP A 37 30.56 3.69 -15.27
CA TRP A 37 30.15 3.36 -16.64
C TRP A 37 30.58 4.44 -17.64
N GLN A 38 30.36 5.72 -17.32
CA GLN A 38 30.72 6.84 -18.19
C GLN A 38 32.23 6.94 -18.45
N ARG A 39 33.07 6.63 -17.46
CA ARG A 39 34.53 6.62 -17.61
C ARG A 39 35.11 5.30 -18.16
N GLY A 40 34.26 4.32 -18.50
CA GLY A 40 34.70 3.01 -19.00
C GLY A 40 35.45 2.16 -17.96
N GLY A 41 35.12 2.29 -16.68
CA GLY A 41 35.76 1.56 -15.59
C GLY A 41 35.23 0.13 -15.39
N ASP A 42 35.77 -0.56 -14.38
CA ASP A 42 35.34 -1.91 -14.01
C ASP A 42 33.98 -1.93 -13.31
N LEU A 43 33.02 -2.61 -13.93
CA LEU A 43 31.64 -2.75 -13.45
C LEU A 43 31.41 -4.03 -12.63
N THR A 44 32.42 -4.90 -12.53
CA THR A 44 32.37 -6.17 -11.77
C THR A 44 31.90 -5.98 -10.32
N PRO A 45 32.27 -4.91 -9.59
CA PRO A 45 31.79 -4.70 -8.22
C PRO A 45 30.26 -4.70 -8.08
N PHE A 46 29.52 -4.27 -9.12
CA PHE A 46 28.05 -4.19 -9.12
C PHE A 46 27.35 -5.45 -9.64
N ARG A 47 28.09 -6.42 -10.21
CA ARG A 47 27.50 -7.63 -10.79
C ARG A 47 27.20 -8.68 -9.71
N ILE A 48 26.04 -9.31 -9.81
CA ILE A 48 25.65 -10.40 -8.91
C ILE A 48 26.40 -11.68 -9.29
N SER A 49 26.35 -12.08 -10.57
CA SER A 49 27.05 -13.26 -11.11
C SER A 49 26.79 -14.56 -10.32
N ASP A 50 25.59 -14.70 -9.76
CA ASP A 50 25.16 -15.89 -9.02
C ASP A 50 24.37 -16.82 -9.96
N PRO A 51 24.90 -18.00 -10.35
CA PRO A 51 24.21 -18.92 -11.25
C PRO A 51 22.97 -19.58 -10.61
N GLU A 52 22.83 -19.54 -9.28
CA GLU A 52 21.68 -20.10 -8.56
C GLU A 52 20.51 -19.12 -8.44
N LEU A 53 20.73 -17.85 -8.82
CA LEU A 53 19.72 -16.80 -8.81
C LEU A 53 19.02 -16.71 -10.15
N SER A 54 17.70 -16.86 -10.12
CA SER A 54 16.82 -16.62 -11.26
C SER A 54 16.00 -15.34 -11.07
N VAL A 55 15.92 -14.51 -12.10
CA VAL A 55 14.96 -13.40 -12.20
C VAL A 55 13.82 -13.80 -13.13
N TYR A 56 12.59 -13.62 -12.66
CA TYR A 56 11.37 -13.80 -13.44
C TYR A 56 10.73 -12.44 -13.70
N LEU A 57 10.64 -12.04 -14.96
CA LEU A 57 9.94 -10.83 -15.40
C LEU A 57 8.49 -11.18 -15.73
N MET A 58 7.56 -10.87 -14.82
CA MET A 58 6.14 -11.17 -14.92
C MET A 58 5.34 -9.89 -15.21
N PHE A 59 5.28 -9.53 -16.48
CA PHE A 59 4.52 -8.36 -16.96
C PHE A 59 3.16 -8.82 -17.50
N LEU A 60 2.14 -8.75 -16.66
CA LEU A 60 0.74 -9.07 -17.01
C LEU A 60 -0.02 -7.88 -17.59
N GLU A 61 0.61 -6.70 -17.61
CA GLU A 61 0.18 -5.50 -18.31
C GLU A 61 1.24 -5.04 -19.31
N ASP A 62 0.78 -4.40 -20.39
CA ASP A 62 1.67 -3.82 -21.39
C ASP A 62 2.66 -2.82 -20.78
N SER A 63 3.94 -3.07 -21.05
CA SER A 63 5.04 -2.24 -20.59
C SER A 63 6.28 -2.52 -21.43
N THR A 64 6.74 -1.51 -22.16
CA THR A 64 8.01 -1.61 -22.91
C THR A 64 9.17 -1.17 -22.04
N ARG A 65 9.19 0.08 -21.56
CA ARG A 65 10.36 0.64 -20.86
C ARG A 65 10.73 -0.12 -19.60
N THR A 66 9.77 -0.34 -18.70
CA THR A 66 10.05 -1.01 -17.41
C THR A 66 10.49 -2.46 -17.63
N LYS A 67 9.87 -3.17 -18.58
CA LYS A 67 10.24 -4.54 -18.93
C LYS A 67 11.64 -4.60 -19.52
N GLU A 68 11.92 -3.80 -20.54
CA GLU A 68 13.21 -3.82 -21.24
C GLU A 68 14.36 -3.36 -20.34
N SER A 69 14.16 -2.36 -19.50
CA SER A 69 15.21 -1.95 -18.55
C SER A 69 15.53 -3.04 -17.53
N PHE A 70 14.52 -3.75 -17.00
CA PHE A 70 14.77 -4.85 -16.05
C PHE A 70 15.42 -6.04 -16.75
N LEU A 71 15.01 -6.34 -17.99
CA LEU A 71 15.65 -7.36 -18.81
C LEU A 71 17.13 -7.03 -19.05
N ASN A 72 17.45 -5.79 -19.39
CA ASN A 72 18.83 -5.35 -19.58
C ASN A 72 19.61 -5.28 -18.26
N ALA A 73 18.97 -4.92 -17.15
CA ALA A 73 19.60 -4.97 -15.82
C ALA A 73 19.92 -6.41 -15.40
N ALA A 74 19.02 -7.36 -15.60
CA ALA A 74 19.26 -8.77 -15.33
C ALA A 74 20.40 -9.34 -16.20
N LYS A 75 20.45 -8.97 -17.49
CA LYS A 75 21.57 -9.29 -18.39
C LYS A 75 22.89 -8.72 -17.89
N PHE A 76 22.91 -7.48 -17.38
CA PHE A 76 24.11 -6.87 -16.80
C PHE A 76 24.67 -7.72 -15.64
N HIS A 77 23.81 -8.32 -14.83
CA HIS A 77 24.23 -9.15 -13.69
C HIS A 77 24.67 -10.57 -14.06
N ASN A 78 24.58 -11.00 -15.32
CA ASN A 78 24.88 -12.37 -15.77
C ASN A 78 24.11 -13.45 -14.99
N ILE A 79 22.83 -13.22 -14.70
CA ILE A 79 21.97 -14.16 -13.96
C ILE A 79 20.90 -14.78 -14.88
N THR A 80 20.37 -15.93 -14.47
CA THR A 80 19.31 -16.63 -15.21
C THR A 80 18.08 -15.72 -15.30
N THR A 81 17.66 -15.37 -16.52
CA THR A 81 16.57 -14.43 -16.74
C THR A 81 15.44 -15.10 -17.51
N ASN A 82 14.25 -15.13 -16.92
CA ASN A 82 13.05 -15.70 -17.50
C ASN A 82 12.03 -14.60 -17.76
N VAL A 83 11.53 -14.51 -19.00
CA VAL A 83 10.44 -13.59 -19.35
C VAL A 83 9.15 -14.39 -19.42
N PHE A 84 8.22 -14.13 -18.51
CA PHE A 84 6.94 -14.81 -18.49
C PHE A 84 6.02 -14.21 -19.55
N ASP A 85 5.56 -15.04 -20.49
CA ASP A 85 4.58 -14.65 -21.48
C ASP A 85 3.16 -14.98 -20.99
N ALA A 86 2.47 -13.95 -20.48
CA ALA A 86 1.10 -14.09 -20.02
C ALA A 86 0.15 -14.59 -21.12
N SER A 87 0.42 -14.24 -22.39
CA SER A 87 -0.47 -14.55 -23.52
C SER A 87 -0.48 -16.03 -23.92
N SER A 88 0.60 -16.75 -23.64
CA SER A 88 0.77 -18.19 -23.95
C SER A 88 0.72 -19.10 -22.72
N SER A 89 0.61 -18.54 -21.51
CA SER A 89 0.67 -19.29 -20.25
C SER A 89 -0.66 -19.90 -19.79
N SER A 90 -0.58 -20.82 -18.82
CA SER A 90 -1.70 -21.44 -18.11
C SER A 90 -2.61 -20.46 -17.35
N PHE A 91 -2.28 -19.16 -17.32
CA PHE A 91 -3.18 -18.10 -16.85
C PHE A 91 -4.53 -18.13 -17.57
N LYS A 92 -4.56 -18.60 -18.84
CA LYS A 92 -5.79 -18.83 -19.61
C LYS A 92 -6.65 -20.00 -19.11
N LYS A 93 -6.09 -20.90 -18.29
CA LYS A 93 -6.77 -22.08 -17.73
C LYS A 93 -7.31 -21.81 -16.31
N SER A 94 -7.54 -20.54 -15.96
CA SER A 94 -8.06 -20.11 -14.66
C SER A 94 -7.16 -20.48 -13.47
N GLU A 95 -5.85 -20.63 -13.68
CA GLU A 95 -4.87 -20.80 -12.59
C GLU A 95 -4.72 -19.47 -11.82
N SER A 96 -4.63 -19.54 -10.48
CA SER A 96 -4.37 -18.36 -9.65
C SER A 96 -2.95 -17.84 -9.87
N LEU A 97 -2.75 -16.53 -9.74
CA LEU A 97 -1.40 -15.93 -9.82
C LEU A 97 -0.49 -16.49 -8.74
N VAL A 98 -1.03 -16.72 -7.54
CA VAL A 98 -0.30 -17.32 -6.41
C VAL A 98 0.23 -18.70 -6.77
N ASP A 99 -0.58 -19.57 -7.38
CA ASP A 99 -0.15 -20.90 -7.78
C ASP A 99 0.88 -20.87 -8.91
N THR A 100 0.70 -20.01 -9.92
CA THR A 100 1.69 -19.82 -10.99
C THR A 100 3.05 -19.40 -10.43
N VAL A 101 3.09 -18.39 -9.54
CA VAL A 101 4.34 -17.90 -8.95
C VAL A 101 4.97 -18.96 -8.04
N LYS A 102 4.15 -19.69 -7.27
CA LYS A 102 4.59 -20.80 -6.41
C LYS A 102 5.22 -21.93 -7.22
N MET A 103 4.66 -22.25 -8.38
CA MET A 103 5.23 -23.22 -9.32
C MET A 103 6.59 -22.73 -9.85
N LEU A 104 6.68 -21.47 -10.30
CA LEU A 104 7.93 -20.90 -10.81
C LEU A 104 9.02 -20.83 -9.74
N PHE A 105 8.66 -20.48 -8.50
CA PHE A 105 9.56 -20.52 -7.34
C PHE A 105 10.13 -21.93 -7.09
N GLY A 106 9.39 -22.98 -7.47
CA GLY A 106 9.85 -24.37 -7.42
C GLY A 106 11.04 -24.69 -8.32
N TYR A 107 11.27 -23.91 -9.40
CA TYR A 107 12.30 -24.21 -10.39
C TYR A 107 13.69 -23.66 -10.08
N GLY A 108 13.78 -22.57 -9.31
CA GLY A 108 15.05 -21.95 -8.92
C GLY A 108 15.51 -22.38 -7.54
N ARG A 109 16.78 -22.12 -7.18
CA ARG A 109 17.22 -22.16 -5.77
C ARG A 109 16.89 -20.85 -5.08
N ARG A 110 17.23 -19.73 -5.73
CA ARG A 110 16.89 -18.36 -5.34
C ARG A 110 16.10 -17.69 -6.45
N SER A 111 15.13 -16.85 -6.11
CA SER A 111 14.26 -16.23 -7.11
C SER A 111 13.90 -14.80 -6.76
N ILE A 112 14.03 -13.91 -7.74
CA ILE A 112 13.48 -12.55 -7.71
C ILE A 112 12.38 -12.49 -8.78
N PHE A 113 11.21 -12.01 -8.38
CA PHE A 113 10.06 -11.80 -9.27
C PHE A 113 9.85 -10.29 -9.46
N VAL A 114 10.05 -9.81 -10.68
CA VAL A 114 9.69 -8.44 -11.06
C VAL A 114 8.29 -8.48 -11.66
N MET A 115 7.33 -7.83 -11.01
CA MET A 115 5.91 -8.01 -11.31
C MET A 115 5.25 -6.70 -11.73
N ARG A 116 4.48 -6.76 -12.81
CA ARG A 116 3.57 -5.69 -13.22
C ARG A 116 2.18 -6.25 -13.48
N THR A 117 1.17 -5.75 -12.77
CA THR A 117 -0.18 -6.34 -12.72
C THR A 117 -1.25 -5.25 -12.68
N LYS A 118 -2.47 -5.56 -13.14
CA LYS A 118 -3.66 -4.70 -12.89
C LYS A 118 -4.13 -4.78 -11.44
N MET A 119 -3.89 -5.92 -10.81
CA MET A 119 -4.28 -6.21 -9.45
C MET A 119 -3.32 -5.54 -8.47
N GLU A 120 -3.85 -4.90 -7.44
CA GLU A 120 -3.15 -4.11 -6.42
C GLU A 120 -2.77 -4.98 -5.22
N GLY A 121 -1.58 -4.72 -4.65
CA GLY A 121 -1.07 -5.39 -3.46
C GLY A 121 -0.47 -6.77 -3.70
N VAL A 122 -0.22 -7.13 -4.96
CA VAL A 122 0.24 -8.46 -5.38
C VAL A 122 1.59 -8.83 -4.78
N CYS A 123 2.58 -7.94 -4.81
CA CYS A 123 3.94 -8.25 -4.34
C CYS A 123 3.97 -8.58 -2.84
N LEU A 124 3.25 -7.79 -2.03
CA LEU A 124 3.17 -8.01 -0.59
C LEU A 124 2.41 -9.30 -0.24
N ALA A 125 1.30 -9.56 -0.93
CA ALA A 125 0.55 -10.81 -0.74
C ALA A 125 1.39 -12.04 -1.11
N LEU A 126 2.14 -11.99 -2.21
CA LEU A 126 3.00 -13.09 -2.63
C LEU A 126 4.20 -13.27 -1.68
N GLU A 127 4.79 -12.19 -1.16
CA GLU A 127 5.83 -12.27 -0.13
C GLU A 127 5.35 -13.05 1.10
N GLU A 128 4.16 -12.75 1.60
CA GLU A 128 3.58 -13.44 2.76
C GLU A 128 3.28 -14.91 2.44
N GLN A 129 2.51 -15.16 1.39
CA GLN A 129 2.07 -16.52 1.02
C GLN A 129 3.23 -17.44 0.65
N LEU A 130 4.19 -16.95 -0.15
CA LEU A 130 5.36 -17.75 -0.53
C LEU A 130 6.44 -17.75 0.56
N GLY A 131 6.47 -16.77 1.46
CA GLY A 131 7.32 -16.78 2.64
C GLY A 131 7.03 -17.96 3.55
N GLU A 132 5.75 -18.19 3.87
CA GLU A 132 5.30 -19.35 4.64
C GLU A 132 5.54 -20.68 3.89
N TYR A 133 5.40 -20.67 2.56
CA TYR A 133 5.69 -21.84 1.74
C TYR A 133 7.18 -22.17 1.69
N ALA A 134 8.04 -21.17 1.51
CA ALA A 134 9.50 -21.32 1.48
C ALA A 134 10.03 -21.82 2.83
N GLU A 135 9.49 -21.31 3.94
CA GLU A 135 9.83 -21.76 5.29
C GLU A 135 9.52 -23.25 5.50
N ARG A 136 8.34 -23.71 5.07
CA ARG A 136 7.98 -25.15 5.10
C ARG A 136 8.91 -26.04 4.26
N LEU A 137 9.48 -25.49 3.19
CA LEU A 137 10.44 -26.21 2.33
C LEU A 137 11.90 -26.08 2.81
N GLY A 138 12.18 -25.28 3.84
CA GLY A 138 13.56 -24.98 4.27
C GLY A 138 14.36 -24.20 3.22
N ARG A 139 13.71 -23.32 2.45
CA ARG A 139 14.31 -22.56 1.34
C ARG A 139 14.35 -21.06 1.63
N GLU A 140 15.28 -20.34 1.00
CA GLU A 140 15.31 -18.88 1.03
C GLU A 140 14.00 -18.32 0.45
N LYS A 141 13.40 -17.33 1.12
CA LYS A 141 12.16 -16.68 0.66
C LYS A 141 12.41 -16.02 -0.71
N PRO A 142 11.46 -16.10 -1.65
CA PRO A 142 11.56 -15.34 -2.89
C PRO A 142 11.42 -13.84 -2.62
N VAL A 143 12.04 -13.05 -3.49
CA VAL A 143 11.96 -11.58 -3.46
C VAL A 143 10.97 -11.10 -4.50
N PHE A 144 10.20 -10.07 -4.19
CA PHE A 144 9.29 -9.42 -5.14
C PHE A 144 9.68 -7.97 -5.37
N ILE A 145 9.64 -7.51 -6.62
CA ILE A 145 9.85 -6.11 -7.01
C ILE A 145 8.60 -5.65 -7.77
N ASN A 146 7.94 -4.62 -7.25
CA ASN A 146 6.78 -4.02 -7.88
C ASN A 146 7.19 -3.08 -9.02
N ALA A 147 6.94 -3.51 -10.26
CA ALA A 147 7.11 -2.76 -11.49
C ALA A 147 5.80 -2.07 -11.95
N GLY A 148 4.82 -1.98 -11.05
CA GLY A 148 3.54 -1.29 -11.18
C GLY A 148 2.35 -2.21 -10.90
N ASP A 149 1.52 -1.89 -9.90
CA ASP A 149 0.32 -2.64 -9.55
C ASP A 149 -0.95 -1.76 -9.60
N GLY A 150 -1.82 -2.02 -10.57
CA GLY A 150 -3.09 -1.30 -10.73
C GLY A 150 -2.95 0.22 -10.76
N ARG A 151 -3.71 0.92 -9.90
CA ARG A 151 -3.60 2.36 -9.66
C ARG A 151 -2.88 2.66 -8.34
N HIS A 152 -2.31 1.66 -7.70
CA HIS A 152 -1.75 1.73 -6.36
C HIS A 152 -0.33 2.30 -6.38
N GLU A 153 0.69 1.49 -6.71
CA GLU A 153 2.09 1.90 -6.54
C GLU A 153 2.95 1.60 -7.78
N HIS A 154 4.07 2.31 -7.90
CA HIS A 154 5.17 1.99 -8.81
C HIS A 154 6.53 2.41 -8.21
N PRO A 155 7.02 1.72 -7.16
CA PRO A 155 8.19 2.17 -6.38
C PRO A 155 9.46 2.34 -7.22
N THR A 156 9.69 1.43 -8.16
CA THR A 156 10.87 1.47 -9.05
C THR A 156 10.85 2.64 -10.04
N GLN A 157 9.69 3.28 -10.25
CA GLN A 157 9.60 4.53 -10.99
C GLN A 157 9.84 5.72 -10.06
N GLU A 158 9.38 5.66 -8.81
CA GLU A 158 9.68 6.70 -7.82
C GLU A 158 11.19 6.82 -7.55
N PHE A 159 11.87 5.69 -7.34
CA PHE A 159 13.31 5.68 -7.08
C PHE A 159 14.12 6.28 -8.25
N LEU A 160 13.75 6.00 -9.50
CA LEU A 160 14.45 6.57 -10.65
C LEU A 160 14.10 8.06 -10.86
N ASP A 161 12.89 8.47 -10.50
CA ASP A 161 12.48 9.88 -10.54
C ASP A 161 13.28 10.71 -9.53
N GLU A 162 13.31 10.29 -8.26
CA GLU A 162 14.07 10.95 -7.20
C GLU A 162 15.57 11.01 -7.52
N PHE A 163 16.15 9.91 -8.00
CA PHE A 163 17.53 9.88 -8.49
C PHE A 163 17.77 10.95 -9.57
N THR A 164 16.83 11.09 -10.51
CA THR A 164 16.93 12.06 -11.60
C THR A 164 16.77 13.50 -11.11
N PHE A 165 15.89 13.74 -10.13
CA PHE A 165 15.72 15.06 -9.53
C PHE A 165 16.97 15.48 -8.75
N LEU A 166 17.52 14.57 -7.92
CA LEU A 166 18.77 14.79 -7.20
C LEU A 166 19.91 15.09 -8.18
N GLU A 167 20.07 14.28 -9.23
CA GLU A 167 21.09 14.50 -10.25
C GLU A 167 20.97 15.89 -10.91
N GLN A 168 19.75 16.30 -11.27
CA GLN A 168 19.50 17.61 -11.88
C GLN A 168 19.78 18.78 -10.92
N GLN A 169 19.64 18.57 -9.61
CA GLN A 169 19.95 19.55 -8.57
C GLN A 169 21.40 19.45 -8.06
N ASN A 170 22.28 18.75 -8.78
CA ASN A 170 23.66 18.50 -8.37
C ASN A 170 23.78 17.86 -6.98
N TRP A 171 22.85 16.95 -6.67
CA TRP A 171 22.75 16.21 -5.41
C TRP A 171 22.41 17.05 -4.19
N ASP A 172 21.88 18.26 -4.39
CA ASP A 172 21.26 19.03 -3.32
C ASP A 172 19.92 18.39 -2.91
N ASP A 173 19.83 17.97 -1.65
CA ASP A 173 18.63 17.38 -1.04
C ASP A 173 17.94 18.34 -0.06
N SER A 174 18.31 19.63 -0.05
CA SER A 174 17.75 20.63 0.86
C SER A 174 16.27 20.90 0.61
N GLN A 175 15.86 20.96 -0.65
CA GLN A 175 14.47 21.22 -1.03
C GLN A 175 14.15 20.68 -2.42
N ILE A 176 12.89 20.32 -2.64
CA ILE A 176 12.32 20.12 -3.97
C ILE A 176 11.00 20.86 -4.10
N HIS A 177 10.83 21.54 -5.22
CA HIS A 177 9.56 22.12 -5.64
C HIS A 177 9.16 21.46 -6.96
N VAL A 178 8.09 20.68 -6.98
CA VAL A 178 7.67 19.89 -8.14
C VAL A 178 6.23 20.22 -8.56
N ALA A 179 6.01 20.41 -9.86
CA ALA A 179 4.67 20.53 -10.43
C ALA A 179 4.25 19.20 -11.06
N LEU A 180 3.20 18.58 -10.53
CA LEU A 180 2.61 17.34 -11.04
C LEU A 180 1.43 17.70 -11.95
N ILE A 181 1.53 17.38 -13.24
CA ILE A 181 0.64 17.92 -14.27
C ILE A 181 0.01 16.79 -15.08
N GLY A 182 -1.31 16.81 -15.28
CA GLY A 182 -2.01 15.87 -16.15
C GLY A 182 -3.14 15.11 -15.46
N ASP A 183 -3.23 13.81 -15.73
CA ASP A 183 -4.15 12.90 -15.04
C ASP A 183 -3.53 12.48 -13.71
N LEU A 184 -3.90 13.16 -12.63
CA LEU A 184 -3.44 12.88 -11.28
C LEU A 184 -4.36 11.88 -10.57
N PHE A 185 -5.56 11.66 -11.08
CA PHE A 185 -6.53 10.71 -10.53
C PHE A 185 -6.14 9.24 -10.80
N HIS A 186 -5.64 8.95 -12.00
CA HIS A 186 -5.21 7.60 -12.41
C HIS A 186 -3.70 7.39 -12.35
N GLY A 187 -2.94 8.46 -12.14
CA GLY A 187 -1.48 8.46 -12.26
C GLY A 187 -0.79 7.71 -11.12
N ARG A 188 -0.62 6.39 -11.24
CA ARG A 188 0.09 5.58 -10.21
C ARG A 188 1.49 6.11 -9.85
N THR A 189 2.19 6.74 -10.79
CA THR A 189 3.51 7.35 -10.54
C THR A 189 3.41 8.64 -9.70
N VAL A 190 2.28 9.35 -9.78
CA VAL A 190 1.99 10.52 -8.93
C VAL A 190 1.54 10.03 -7.55
N HIS A 191 0.78 8.94 -7.49
CA HIS A 191 0.36 8.35 -6.23
C HIS A 191 1.57 7.92 -5.37
N SER A 192 2.58 7.27 -5.97
CA SER A 192 3.83 6.93 -5.26
C SER A 192 4.59 8.14 -4.70
N LYS A 193 4.41 9.34 -5.28
CA LYS A 193 5.00 10.59 -4.75
C LYS A 193 4.35 11.06 -3.46
N ALA A 194 3.17 10.53 -3.10
CA ALA A 194 2.54 10.86 -1.83
C ALA A 194 3.41 10.43 -0.64
N ASP A 195 4.15 9.32 -0.77
CA ASP A 195 5.07 8.79 0.24
C ASP A 195 6.53 8.82 -0.20
N GLY A 196 6.77 9.16 -1.47
CA GLY A 196 8.08 9.53 -2.02
C GLY A 196 8.48 10.96 -1.66
N LEU A 197 9.53 11.47 -2.31
CA LEU A 197 10.17 12.78 -2.11
C LEU A 197 10.77 13.02 -0.71
N LYS A 198 10.66 12.07 0.22
CA LYS A 198 11.18 12.16 1.60
C LYS A 198 12.70 12.21 1.70
N VAL A 199 13.41 11.92 0.60
CA VAL A 199 14.84 12.17 0.51
C VAL A 199 15.19 13.65 0.58
N PHE A 200 14.27 14.53 0.18
CA PHE A 200 14.40 15.98 0.28
C PHE A 200 13.93 16.48 1.65
N ARG A 201 14.66 17.43 2.25
CA ARG A 201 14.34 17.95 3.59
C ARG A 201 13.11 18.87 3.61
N SER A 202 12.83 19.54 2.50
CA SER A 202 11.67 20.40 2.30
C SER A 202 11.01 20.08 0.97
N VAL A 203 9.71 19.80 0.97
CA VAL A 203 8.98 19.36 -0.23
C VAL A 203 7.79 20.28 -0.47
N LYS A 204 7.74 20.85 -1.67
CA LYS A 204 6.61 21.63 -2.18
C LYS A 204 6.07 20.99 -3.45
N VAL A 205 4.76 20.77 -3.50
CA VAL A 205 4.06 20.08 -4.59
C VAL A 205 2.95 20.97 -5.12
N ASP A 206 3.00 21.28 -6.42
CA ASP A 206 1.88 21.88 -7.14
C ASP A 206 1.13 20.82 -7.94
N LEU A 207 -0.13 20.59 -7.60
CA LEU A 207 -1.03 19.70 -8.31
C LEU A 207 -1.76 20.51 -9.39
N VAL A 208 -1.39 20.31 -10.65
CA VAL A 208 -1.90 21.09 -11.79
C VAL A 208 -2.79 20.20 -12.66
N ALA A 209 -4.08 20.20 -12.34
CA ALA A 209 -5.09 19.41 -13.02
C ALA A 209 -6.50 19.99 -12.82
N PRO A 210 -7.39 19.91 -13.83
CA PRO A 210 -8.82 20.14 -13.64
C PRO A 210 -9.42 19.22 -12.57
N GLU A 211 -10.57 19.60 -12.01
CA GLU A 211 -11.25 18.88 -10.93
C GLU A 211 -11.46 17.39 -11.26
N GLU A 212 -11.78 17.08 -12.53
CA GLU A 212 -12.03 15.73 -13.01
C GLU A 212 -10.77 14.85 -13.03
N LEU A 213 -9.59 15.49 -13.07
CA LEU A 213 -8.28 14.86 -13.12
C LEU A 213 -7.50 15.03 -11.81
N ALA A 214 -8.13 15.60 -10.79
CA ALA A 214 -7.50 15.95 -9.53
C ALA A 214 -7.00 14.72 -8.76
N LEU A 215 -5.98 14.93 -7.94
CA LEU A 215 -5.43 13.89 -7.08
C LEU A 215 -6.50 13.44 -6.07
N PRO A 216 -6.71 12.13 -5.85
CA PRO A 216 -7.67 11.69 -4.85
C PRO A 216 -7.30 12.20 -3.45
N ALA A 217 -8.30 12.64 -2.68
CA ALA A 217 -8.10 13.25 -1.36
C ALA A 217 -7.25 12.39 -0.41
N SER A 218 -7.32 11.06 -0.52
CA SER A 218 -6.49 10.15 0.28
C SER A 218 -4.99 10.34 0.05
N TYR A 219 -4.54 10.58 -1.19
CA TYR A 219 -3.13 10.82 -1.50
C TYR A 219 -2.71 12.24 -1.15
N LYS A 220 -3.59 13.22 -1.37
CA LYS A 220 -3.36 14.61 -0.92
C LYS A 220 -3.15 14.68 0.59
N ASN A 221 -4.06 14.08 1.37
CA ASN A 221 -3.94 14.03 2.83
C ASN A 221 -2.65 13.33 3.26
N ARG A 222 -2.20 12.27 2.56
CA ARG A 222 -0.91 11.62 2.83
C ARG A 222 0.28 12.54 2.58
N MET A 223 0.26 13.33 1.51
CA MET A 223 1.29 14.35 1.25
C MET A 223 1.37 15.36 2.40
N GLU A 224 0.22 15.85 2.86
CA GLU A 224 0.13 16.79 3.99
C GLU A 224 0.57 16.16 5.32
N GLU A 225 0.14 14.91 5.60
CA GLU A 225 0.57 14.10 6.75
C GLU A 225 2.10 13.88 6.76
N ASN A 226 2.71 13.78 5.57
CA ASN A 226 4.16 13.69 5.39
C ASN A 226 4.88 15.06 5.48
N GLY A 227 4.15 16.15 5.70
CA GLY A 227 4.70 17.50 5.89
C GLY A 227 4.97 18.27 4.60
N PHE A 228 4.40 17.87 3.47
CA PHE A 228 4.61 18.56 2.19
C PHE A 228 3.73 19.81 2.10
N GLU A 229 4.25 20.90 1.52
CA GLU A 229 3.44 22.05 1.12
C GLU A 229 2.72 21.73 -0.19
N VAL A 230 1.40 21.52 -0.14
CA VAL A 230 0.59 21.14 -1.31
C VAL A 230 -0.29 22.30 -1.77
N ARG A 231 -0.23 22.63 -3.05
CA ARG A 231 -1.11 23.63 -3.69
C ARG A 231 -1.80 23.04 -4.91
N GLU A 232 -2.98 23.53 -5.24
CA GLU A 232 -3.80 23.01 -6.33
C GLU A 232 -4.09 24.11 -7.35
N TRP A 233 -4.01 23.74 -8.63
CA TRP A 233 -4.23 24.63 -9.76
C TRP A 233 -5.11 23.94 -10.81
N PRO A 234 -6.12 24.61 -11.36
CA PRO A 234 -7.04 24.00 -12.33
C PRO A 234 -6.38 23.73 -13.70
N GLY A 235 -5.24 24.34 -13.98
CA GLY A 235 -4.54 24.23 -15.26
C GLY A 235 -3.21 24.95 -15.28
N ILE A 236 -2.45 24.73 -16.37
CA ILE A 236 -1.11 25.32 -16.56
C ILE A 236 -1.19 26.86 -16.66
N ALA A 237 -2.26 27.41 -17.23
CA ALA A 237 -2.38 28.86 -17.41
C ALA A 237 -2.43 29.57 -16.05
N GLU A 238 -3.33 29.12 -15.19
CA GLU A 238 -3.53 29.64 -13.84
C GLU A 238 -2.30 29.39 -12.97
N TYR A 239 -1.68 28.23 -13.11
CA TYR A 239 -0.43 27.91 -12.42
C TYR A 239 0.72 28.86 -12.78
N LEU A 240 0.87 29.23 -14.06
CA LEU A 240 1.90 30.18 -14.49
C LEU A 240 1.63 31.61 -14.01
N GLU A 241 0.37 31.98 -13.76
CA GLU A 241 -0.03 33.28 -13.23
C GLU A 241 0.20 33.39 -11.70
N SER A 242 0.47 32.28 -11.02
CA SER A 242 0.68 32.24 -9.56
C SER A 242 1.87 33.08 -9.05
N GLY A 243 2.84 33.37 -9.91
CA GLY A 243 4.09 34.05 -9.55
C GLY A 243 5.11 33.19 -8.81
N ASP A 244 4.80 31.92 -8.52
CA ASP A 244 5.67 30.97 -7.82
C ASP A 244 5.65 29.60 -8.51
N VAL A 245 6.38 29.54 -9.62
CA VAL A 245 6.43 28.42 -10.55
C VAL A 245 7.66 27.55 -10.29
N SER A 246 7.45 26.25 -10.16
CA SER A 246 8.48 25.21 -10.07
C SER A 246 9.38 25.16 -11.31
N ASN A 247 10.65 24.79 -11.11
CA ASN A 247 11.57 24.43 -12.19
C ASN A 247 11.57 22.91 -12.51
N CYS A 248 10.78 22.10 -11.81
CA CYS A 248 10.66 20.65 -11.98
C CYS A 248 9.23 20.27 -12.37
N TRP A 249 8.97 20.15 -13.67
CA TRP A 249 7.65 19.87 -14.22
C TRP A 249 7.53 18.38 -14.54
N TYR A 250 6.67 17.65 -13.84
CA TYR A 250 6.43 16.23 -14.03
C TYR A 250 5.06 15.99 -14.64
N PHE A 251 5.02 15.61 -15.92
CA PHE A 251 3.79 15.33 -16.63
C PHE A 251 3.39 13.86 -16.52
N THR A 252 2.10 13.60 -16.43
CA THR A 252 1.53 12.26 -16.54
C THR A 252 0.89 12.03 -17.91
N ARG A 253 0.73 10.75 -18.26
CA ARG A 253 -0.05 10.37 -19.43
C ARG A 253 -1.53 10.59 -19.12
N LEU A 254 -2.19 11.40 -19.94
CA LEU A 254 -3.64 11.59 -19.89
C LEU A 254 -4.36 10.29 -20.29
N GLN A 255 -5.23 9.74 -19.43
CA GLN A 255 -5.98 8.50 -19.67
C GLN A 255 -7.50 8.73 -19.76
N LEU A 256 -7.92 9.78 -20.47
CA LEU A 256 -9.33 10.18 -20.58
C LEU A 256 -10.24 9.07 -21.12
N GLU A 257 -9.70 8.12 -21.88
CA GLU A 257 -10.45 6.97 -22.37
C GLU A 257 -11.07 6.10 -21.27
N ARG A 258 -10.60 6.22 -20.02
CA ARG A 258 -11.04 5.43 -18.87
C ARG A 258 -12.15 6.08 -18.04
N MET A 259 -12.58 7.29 -18.38
CA MET A 259 -13.35 8.16 -17.48
C MET A 259 -14.84 8.28 -17.87
N GLY A 260 -15.35 7.35 -18.68
CA GLY A 260 -16.75 7.34 -19.11
C GLY A 260 -17.06 8.32 -20.24
N ASP A 261 -18.33 8.35 -20.66
CA ASP A 261 -18.77 9.13 -21.82
C ASP A 261 -18.86 10.64 -21.52
N GLU A 262 -19.26 11.04 -20.31
CA GLU A 262 -19.36 12.44 -19.89
C GLU A 262 -18.01 13.18 -19.96
N ILE A 263 -16.92 12.53 -19.52
CA ILE A 263 -15.56 13.09 -19.60
C ILE A 263 -15.06 13.13 -21.05
N ARG A 264 -15.52 12.22 -21.91
CA ARG A 264 -15.16 12.20 -23.33
C ARG A 264 -15.69 13.43 -24.06
N GLU A 265 -16.85 13.95 -23.68
CA GLU A 265 -17.41 15.18 -24.26
C GLU A 265 -16.53 16.41 -23.94
N ARG A 266 -15.88 16.42 -22.78
CA ARG A 266 -14.99 17.51 -22.32
C ARG A 266 -13.50 17.23 -22.57
N GLU A 267 -13.15 16.16 -23.28
CA GLU A 267 -11.75 15.75 -23.49
C GLU A 267 -10.86 16.89 -24.02
N THR A 268 -11.37 17.66 -24.98
CA THR A 268 -10.58 18.72 -25.62
C THR A 268 -10.25 19.85 -24.65
N GLU A 269 -11.20 20.20 -23.79
CA GLU A 269 -11.03 21.21 -22.74
C GLU A 269 -10.04 20.73 -21.69
N LEU A 270 -10.26 19.54 -21.12
CA LEU A 270 -9.43 18.96 -20.08
C LEU A 270 -7.98 18.78 -20.54
N ARG A 271 -7.78 18.25 -21.75
CA ARG A 271 -6.45 18.12 -22.35
C ARG A 271 -5.79 19.46 -22.54
N ARG A 272 -6.54 20.49 -22.96
CA ARG A 272 -6.03 21.83 -23.19
C ARG A 272 -5.51 22.48 -21.91
N ALA A 273 -6.17 22.24 -20.77
CA ALA A 273 -5.76 22.77 -19.47
C ALA A 273 -4.37 22.28 -19.02
N VAL A 274 -4.00 21.04 -19.40
CA VAL A 274 -2.75 20.38 -18.97
C VAL A 274 -1.72 20.19 -20.09
N THR A 275 -1.91 20.81 -21.26
CA THR A 275 -0.95 20.74 -22.37
C THR A 275 -0.10 22.00 -22.43
N PHE A 276 1.22 21.84 -22.35
CA PHE A 276 2.16 22.98 -22.42
C PHE A 276 2.13 23.66 -23.80
N ARG A 277 2.45 24.96 -23.87
CA ARG A 277 2.40 25.76 -25.09
C ARG A 277 3.63 26.64 -25.21
N GLN A 278 4.13 26.81 -26.44
CA GLN A 278 5.34 27.58 -26.72
C GLN A 278 5.32 29.02 -26.19
N ARG A 279 4.16 29.68 -26.19
CA ARG A 279 3.99 31.04 -25.64
C ARG A 279 4.32 31.17 -24.15
N TRP A 280 4.39 30.06 -23.41
CA TRP A 280 4.68 30.04 -21.98
C TRP A 280 6.16 29.88 -21.65
N LEU A 281 7.03 29.73 -22.65
CA LEU A 281 8.47 29.56 -22.44
C LEU A 281 9.09 30.69 -21.63
N GLU A 282 8.65 31.94 -21.85
CA GLU A 282 9.18 33.12 -21.16
C GLU A 282 8.74 33.21 -19.69
N ALA A 283 7.69 32.49 -19.31
CA ALA A 283 7.19 32.44 -17.93
C ALA A 283 7.90 31.38 -17.08
N LEU A 284 8.78 30.56 -17.68
CA LEU A 284 9.46 29.49 -16.96
C LEU A 284 10.66 30.01 -16.16
N PRO A 285 10.87 29.53 -14.93
CA PRO A 285 12.10 29.78 -14.19
C PRO A 285 13.34 29.29 -14.94
N ARG A 286 14.51 29.84 -14.56
CA ARG A 286 15.79 29.32 -15.05
C ARG A 286 15.98 27.86 -14.62
N ASN A 287 16.70 27.10 -15.44
CA ASN A 287 16.99 25.67 -15.22
C ASN A 287 15.76 24.75 -15.14
N THR A 288 14.61 25.18 -15.70
CA THR A 288 13.42 24.36 -15.76
C THR A 288 13.67 23.06 -16.55
N ARG A 289 13.17 21.94 -16.03
CA ARG A 289 13.15 20.63 -16.69
C ARG A 289 11.75 20.03 -16.72
N PHE A 290 11.47 19.34 -17.81
CA PHE A 290 10.24 18.61 -18.06
C PHE A 290 10.53 17.11 -17.97
N TYR A 291 9.78 16.42 -17.12
CA TYR A 291 9.84 14.99 -16.87
C TYR A 291 8.52 14.35 -17.26
N HIS A 292 8.59 13.05 -17.60
CA HIS A 292 7.41 12.26 -17.91
C HIS A 292 7.81 10.79 -17.76
N PRO A 293 7.02 9.95 -17.07
CA PRO A 293 7.32 8.51 -16.94
C PRO A 293 7.19 7.75 -18.28
N LEU A 294 6.78 8.46 -19.34
CA LEU A 294 6.39 8.01 -20.68
C LEU A 294 5.30 6.89 -20.61
N PRO A 295 4.80 6.33 -21.74
CA PRO A 295 4.85 6.89 -23.08
C PRO A 295 4.02 8.17 -23.13
N ARG A 296 4.44 9.10 -23.98
CA ARG A 296 3.60 10.23 -24.41
C ARG A 296 2.56 9.72 -25.40
N HIS A 297 1.41 10.38 -25.45
CA HIS A 297 0.40 10.10 -26.47
C HIS A 297 0.98 10.42 -27.86
N ARG A 298 0.81 9.51 -28.83
CA ARG A 298 1.39 9.64 -30.18
C ARG A 298 0.91 10.89 -30.92
N GLU A 299 -0.41 11.14 -30.92
CA GLU A 299 -1.00 12.24 -31.69
C GLU A 299 -1.20 13.54 -30.90
N LYS A 300 -1.60 13.43 -29.62
CA LYS A 300 -1.98 14.57 -28.77
C LYS A 300 -1.14 14.61 -27.46
N PRO A 301 0.19 14.76 -27.53
CA PRO A 301 1.02 14.76 -26.32
C PRO A 301 0.81 16.03 -25.48
N VAL A 302 0.75 15.88 -24.16
CA VAL A 302 0.66 17.00 -23.20
C VAL A 302 1.97 17.78 -23.07
N ILE A 303 3.10 17.11 -23.37
CA ILE A 303 4.41 17.71 -23.63
C ILE A 303 4.61 17.73 -25.16
N PRO A 304 4.43 18.87 -25.84
CA PRO A 304 4.52 18.93 -27.29
C PRO A 304 5.94 18.61 -27.82
N SER A 305 6.00 18.11 -29.06
CA SER A 305 7.24 17.64 -29.69
C SER A 305 8.31 18.70 -29.90
N PHE A 306 7.96 20.00 -29.92
CA PHE A 306 8.96 21.06 -30.04
C PHE A 306 9.91 21.11 -28.83
N LEU A 307 9.50 20.56 -27.68
CA LEU A 307 10.33 20.48 -26.48
C LEU A 307 11.42 19.40 -26.59
N ASP A 308 11.31 18.45 -27.53
CA ASP A 308 12.19 17.28 -27.61
C ASP A 308 13.65 17.66 -27.84
N THR A 309 13.89 18.71 -28.62
CA THR A 309 15.23 19.22 -28.93
C THR A 309 15.68 20.34 -28.00
N MET A 310 14.83 20.76 -27.06
CA MET A 310 15.15 21.86 -26.16
C MET A 310 15.93 21.36 -24.93
N PRO A 311 16.77 22.22 -24.32
CA PRO A 311 17.39 21.92 -23.03
C PRO A 311 16.39 21.69 -21.89
N LEU A 312 15.10 21.98 -22.09
CA LEU A 312 14.06 21.70 -21.12
C LEU A 312 13.73 20.20 -21.00
N ASN A 313 14.08 19.38 -22.00
CA ASN A 313 13.84 17.94 -21.98
C ASN A 313 14.66 17.26 -20.87
N GLY A 314 13.98 16.70 -19.87
CA GLY A 314 14.54 15.88 -18.81
C GLY A 314 14.10 14.41 -18.85
N TRP A 315 13.05 14.07 -19.62
CA TRP A 315 12.47 12.72 -19.63
C TRP A 315 13.35 11.68 -20.33
N ASP A 316 14.26 12.09 -21.23
CA ASP A 316 15.21 11.17 -21.86
C ASP A 316 16.29 10.72 -20.86
N GLY A 317 16.85 11.67 -20.10
CA GLY A 317 17.79 11.39 -19.01
C GLY A 317 17.14 10.54 -17.91
N GLN A 318 15.90 10.87 -17.53
CA GLN A 318 15.07 10.09 -16.61
C GLN A 318 14.91 8.63 -17.08
N SER A 319 14.63 8.43 -18.36
CA SER A 319 14.45 7.09 -18.94
C SER A 319 15.74 6.27 -18.90
N ILE A 320 16.89 6.90 -19.17
CA ILE A 320 18.21 6.28 -19.06
C ILE A 320 18.53 5.93 -17.60
N ASN A 321 18.22 6.81 -16.66
CA ASN A 321 18.45 6.58 -15.23
C ASN A 321 17.71 5.34 -14.72
N GLY A 322 16.52 5.04 -15.28
CA GLY A 322 15.81 3.80 -14.99
C GLY A 322 16.61 2.52 -15.22
N TYR A 323 17.56 2.48 -16.16
CA TYR A 323 18.45 1.33 -16.35
C TYR A 323 19.41 1.16 -15.17
N PHE A 324 20.08 2.24 -14.76
CA PHE A 324 21.06 2.19 -13.68
C PHE A 324 20.41 1.94 -12.32
N THR A 325 19.30 2.60 -12.02
CA THR A 325 18.57 2.39 -10.76
C THR A 325 18.14 0.94 -10.62
N ARG A 326 17.61 0.32 -11.68
CA ARG A 326 17.14 -1.08 -11.67
C ARG A 326 18.27 -2.11 -11.54
N ILE A 327 19.49 -1.81 -12.02
CA ILE A 327 20.69 -2.60 -11.73
C ILE A 327 20.96 -2.60 -10.22
N ILE A 328 20.92 -1.43 -9.60
CA ILE A 328 21.20 -1.31 -8.17
C ILE A 328 20.08 -1.94 -7.33
N GLU A 329 18.82 -1.77 -7.70
CA GLU A 329 17.68 -2.45 -7.06
C GLU A 329 17.90 -3.97 -7.02
N LEU A 330 18.19 -4.60 -8.17
CA LEU A 330 18.48 -6.03 -8.24
C LEU A 330 19.70 -6.42 -7.40
N ALA A 331 20.79 -5.65 -7.47
CA ALA A 331 22.01 -5.91 -6.69
C ALA A 331 21.78 -5.84 -5.18
N ILE A 332 20.98 -4.87 -4.72
CA ILE A 332 20.64 -4.69 -3.31
C ILE A 332 19.82 -5.87 -2.81
N VAL A 333 18.70 -6.19 -3.46
CA VAL A 333 17.80 -7.25 -2.96
C VAL A 333 18.42 -8.65 -3.10
N ALA A 334 19.31 -8.86 -4.08
CA ALA A 334 20.08 -10.10 -4.20
C ALA A 334 21.16 -10.25 -3.11
N GLY A 335 21.47 -9.17 -2.40
CA GLY A 335 22.49 -9.09 -1.37
C GLY A 335 23.92 -8.86 -1.88
N ARG A 336 24.08 -8.48 -3.15
CA ARG A 336 25.38 -8.11 -3.74
C ARG A 336 25.89 -6.77 -3.18
N LEU A 337 24.99 -5.83 -2.98
CA LEU A 337 25.24 -4.53 -2.35
C LEU A 337 24.44 -4.44 -1.04
N GLY A 338 24.92 -3.66 -0.06
CA GLY A 338 24.21 -3.37 1.19
C GLY A 338 24.90 -3.89 2.45
N ALA A 339 25.96 -4.69 2.33
CA ALA A 339 26.72 -5.15 3.51
C ALA A 339 27.48 -4.00 4.21
N ASP A 340 27.77 -2.93 3.47
CA ASP A 340 28.37 -1.66 3.89
C ASP A 340 27.33 -0.61 4.32
N PHE A 341 26.04 -0.95 4.38
CA PHE A 341 25.00 -0.01 4.83
C PHE A 341 25.07 0.20 6.36
N GLU A 342 25.10 1.46 6.79
CA GLU A 342 25.20 1.86 8.20
C GLU A 342 24.04 2.76 8.67
N GLY A 343 23.04 3.00 7.82
CA GLY A 343 21.89 3.86 8.12
C GLY A 343 20.80 3.17 8.95
N SER A 344 19.73 3.92 9.19
CA SER A 344 18.52 3.37 9.80
C SER A 344 17.74 2.53 8.80
N SER A 345 17.21 1.38 9.24
CA SER A 345 16.20 0.64 8.49
C SER A 345 14.81 0.96 9.05
N PRO A 346 13.73 0.76 8.27
CA PRO A 346 12.37 0.94 8.76
C PRO A 346 12.18 0.14 10.04
N LEU A 347 11.67 0.80 11.09
CA LEU A 347 11.33 0.12 12.32
C LEU A 347 10.28 -0.96 12.03
N PRO A 348 10.37 -2.15 12.63
CA PRO A 348 9.28 -3.12 12.57
C PRO A 348 7.99 -2.44 13.03
N GLU A 349 6.85 -2.88 12.46
CA GLU A 349 5.54 -2.34 12.82
C GLU A 349 5.38 -2.23 14.35
N PRO A 350 4.74 -1.16 14.86
CA PRO A 350 4.54 -0.96 16.29
C PRO A 350 3.99 -2.22 16.97
N ARG A 351 4.53 -2.53 18.16
CA ARG A 351 4.11 -3.67 18.99
C ARG A 351 2.60 -3.67 19.20
N GLU A 352 2.00 -4.86 19.24
CA GLU A 352 0.57 -5.08 19.54
C GLU A 352 0.15 -4.23 20.76
N GLU A 353 -0.63 -3.17 20.52
CA GLU A 353 -1.35 -2.51 21.61
C GLU A 353 -2.29 -3.55 22.23
N SER A 354 -2.25 -3.71 23.56
CA SER A 354 -3.16 -4.64 24.23
C SER A 354 -4.58 -4.08 24.21
N PHE A 355 -5.38 -4.56 23.26
CA PHE A 355 -6.78 -4.18 23.08
C PHE A 355 -7.76 -5.07 23.88
N ILE A 356 -7.22 -5.99 24.69
CA ILE A 356 -7.96 -6.83 25.62
C ILE A 356 -7.41 -6.55 27.02
N THR A 357 -8.18 -5.87 27.85
CA THR A 357 -7.77 -5.54 29.22
C THR A 357 -8.54 -6.40 30.21
N GLU A 358 -7.84 -7.22 30.97
CA GLU A 358 -8.44 -7.88 32.15
C GLU A 358 -8.64 -6.84 33.26
N VAL A 359 -9.87 -6.76 33.77
CA VAL A 359 -10.27 -5.79 34.78
C VAL A 359 -10.38 -6.54 36.12
N PRO A 360 -9.73 -6.06 37.20
CA PRO A 360 -9.86 -6.64 38.52
C PRO A 360 -11.33 -6.76 38.92
N VAL A 361 -11.75 -7.94 39.35
CA VAL A 361 -13.10 -8.14 39.85
C VAL A 361 -13.18 -7.58 41.27
N THR A 362 -13.60 -6.33 41.41
CA THR A 362 -14.03 -5.82 42.71
C THR A 362 -15.32 -6.53 43.13
N ARG A 363 -15.29 -7.27 44.24
CA ARG A 363 -16.50 -7.75 44.94
C ARG A 363 -17.37 -6.55 45.29
N LYS A 364 -18.32 -6.19 44.42
CA LYS A 364 -19.40 -5.26 44.80
C LYS A 364 -20.44 -6.05 45.60
N THR A 365 -20.80 -5.47 46.73
CA THR A 365 -21.89 -5.84 47.63
C THR A 365 -23.15 -6.17 46.81
N ARG A 366 -23.84 -7.26 47.18
CA ARG A 366 -25.16 -7.67 46.66
C ARG A 366 -26.02 -6.43 46.36
N VAL A 367 -26.22 -6.12 45.08
CA VAL A 367 -27.23 -5.15 44.66
C VAL A 367 -28.57 -5.89 44.74
N GLU A 368 -29.54 -5.31 45.45
CA GLU A 368 -30.90 -5.84 45.55
C GLU A 368 -31.49 -6.14 44.18
N ASP A 369 -32.26 -7.23 44.11
CA ASP A 369 -32.86 -7.84 42.93
C ASP A 369 -33.82 -6.90 42.16
N ARG A 370 -33.28 -5.92 41.46
CA ARG A 370 -33.99 -5.25 40.35
C ARG A 370 -33.72 -6.05 39.08
N PHE A 371 -34.53 -7.07 38.86
CA PHE A 371 -34.50 -7.88 37.65
C PHE A 371 -34.73 -6.99 36.41
N LYS A 372 -33.78 -7.00 35.47
CA LYS A 372 -34.05 -6.49 34.12
C LYS A 372 -34.95 -7.51 33.43
N VAL A 373 -36.19 -7.10 33.13
CA VAL A 373 -37.19 -7.95 32.49
C VAL A 373 -36.62 -8.55 31.20
N GLY A 374 -36.61 -9.89 31.09
CA GLY A 374 -36.27 -10.61 29.86
C GLY A 374 -34.88 -11.27 29.77
N ILE A 375 -33.98 -11.10 30.74
CA ILE A 375 -32.70 -11.87 30.80
C ILE A 375 -32.74 -12.81 32.01
N LYS A 376 -32.57 -14.11 31.75
CA LYS A 376 -32.39 -15.09 32.84
C LYS A 376 -30.94 -14.99 33.33
N PRO A 377 -30.68 -14.81 34.63
CA PRO A 377 -29.33 -14.86 35.19
C PRO A 377 -28.67 -16.19 34.83
N VAL A 378 -27.40 -16.14 34.44
CA VAL A 378 -26.60 -17.34 34.16
C VAL A 378 -25.91 -17.74 35.46
N ASP A 379 -26.09 -18.99 35.90
CA ASP A 379 -25.42 -19.53 37.07
C ASP A 379 -23.93 -19.77 36.77
N ASP A 380 -23.65 -20.39 35.62
CA ASP A 380 -22.32 -20.62 35.07
C ASP A 380 -22.31 -20.37 33.54
N GLY A 381 -21.42 -19.51 33.05
CA GLY A 381 -21.33 -19.17 31.62
C GLY A 381 -20.74 -17.80 31.33
N THR A 382 -20.98 -17.27 30.13
CA THR A 382 -20.40 -16.00 29.67
C THR A 382 -21.48 -14.93 29.46
N VAL A 383 -21.25 -13.71 29.97
CA VAL A 383 -22.10 -12.54 29.71
C VAL A 383 -21.30 -11.47 28.96
N ILE A 384 -21.74 -11.17 27.74
CA ILE A 384 -21.23 -10.06 26.93
C ILE A 384 -22.15 -8.86 27.13
N ASP A 385 -21.62 -7.76 27.68
CA ASP A 385 -22.35 -6.53 28.00
C ASP A 385 -21.77 -5.34 27.20
N HIS A 386 -22.53 -4.25 27.09
CA HIS A 386 -22.16 -3.03 26.36
C HIS A 386 -21.94 -3.24 24.86
N ILE A 387 -22.62 -4.21 24.25
CA ILE A 387 -22.57 -4.45 22.80
C ILE A 387 -23.13 -3.20 22.09
N ALA A 388 -22.33 -2.58 21.23
CA ALA A 388 -22.69 -1.37 20.45
C ALA A 388 -23.38 -0.28 21.29
N LYS A 389 -22.89 -0.01 22.51
CA LYS A 389 -23.48 1.02 23.39
C LYS A 389 -23.55 2.39 22.70
N GLY A 390 -24.70 3.05 22.78
CA GLY A 390 -24.94 4.39 22.21
C GLY A 390 -25.32 4.39 20.72
N ARG A 391 -25.43 3.20 20.11
CA ARG A 391 -25.95 3.00 18.75
C ARG A 391 -27.48 2.77 18.76
N THR A 392 -28.13 2.81 17.60
CA THR A 392 -29.58 2.57 17.54
C THR A 392 -29.93 1.12 17.89
N PRO A 393 -31.16 0.82 18.34
CA PRO A 393 -31.58 -0.54 18.61
C PRO A 393 -31.35 -1.51 17.44
N GLU A 394 -31.56 -1.05 16.19
CA GLU A 394 -31.35 -1.83 14.97
C GLU A 394 -29.86 -2.17 14.79
N GLU A 395 -28.96 -1.19 14.96
CA GLU A 395 -27.51 -1.40 14.90
C GLU A 395 -27.02 -2.35 16.00
N ILE A 396 -27.63 -2.29 17.20
CA ILE A 396 -27.29 -3.21 18.30
C ILE A 396 -27.75 -4.64 17.98
N TRP A 397 -28.95 -4.80 17.41
CA TRP A 397 -29.44 -6.11 16.98
C TRP A 397 -28.55 -6.72 15.89
N ASP A 398 -28.22 -5.94 14.87
CA ASP A 398 -27.26 -6.33 13.83
C ASP A 398 -25.94 -6.81 14.46
N ARG A 399 -25.40 -6.03 15.40
CA ARG A 399 -24.18 -6.40 16.13
C ARG A 399 -24.29 -7.72 16.88
N ILE A 400 -25.41 -7.96 17.57
CA ILE A 400 -25.67 -9.23 18.28
C ILE A 400 -25.66 -10.41 17.30
N TYR A 401 -26.32 -10.28 16.15
CA TYR A 401 -26.35 -11.33 15.13
C TYR A 401 -24.96 -11.60 14.54
N LYS A 402 -24.19 -10.54 14.25
CA LYS A 402 -22.80 -10.64 13.79
C LYS A 402 -21.92 -11.40 14.78
N ILE A 403 -22.02 -11.08 16.07
CA ILE A 403 -21.28 -11.80 17.13
C ILE A 403 -21.62 -13.30 17.10
N ARG A 404 -22.91 -13.65 17.04
CA ARG A 404 -23.34 -15.06 17.03
C ARG A 404 -22.77 -15.82 15.83
N ARG A 405 -22.79 -15.22 14.63
CA ARG A 405 -22.27 -15.82 13.40
C ARG A 405 -20.75 -16.02 13.47
N ILE A 406 -20.00 -14.97 13.80
CA ILE A 406 -18.52 -14.98 13.77
C ILE A 406 -17.91 -15.88 14.85
N LEU A 407 -18.49 -15.87 16.05
CA LEU A 407 -18.09 -16.76 17.13
C LEU A 407 -18.71 -18.16 17.03
N LYS A 408 -19.53 -18.42 15.98
CA LYS A 408 -20.22 -19.71 15.77
C LYS A 408 -20.97 -20.19 17.02
N LEU A 409 -21.67 -19.28 17.69
CA LEU A 409 -22.33 -19.56 18.97
C LEU A 409 -23.59 -20.41 18.77
N ASN A 410 -23.43 -21.73 18.96
CA ASN A 410 -24.51 -22.72 18.87
C ASN A 410 -25.20 -23.01 20.23
N VAL A 411 -25.12 -22.08 21.17
CA VAL A 411 -25.75 -22.20 22.49
C VAL A 411 -27.11 -21.50 22.54
N ARG A 412 -28.07 -22.11 23.25
CA ARG A 412 -29.33 -21.46 23.62
C ARG A 412 -29.04 -20.51 24.77
N GLY A 413 -29.19 -19.21 24.53
CA GLY A 413 -28.99 -18.16 25.51
C GLY A 413 -29.98 -17.02 25.31
N SER A 414 -30.01 -16.06 26.23
CA SER A 414 -30.84 -14.86 26.11
C SER A 414 -29.99 -13.70 25.61
N HIS A 415 -30.55 -12.89 24.71
CA HIS A 415 -29.92 -11.67 24.25
C HIS A 415 -30.99 -10.59 24.05
N GLY A 416 -30.60 -9.32 24.12
CA GLY A 416 -31.55 -8.22 23.92
C GLY A 416 -30.91 -6.85 23.97
N VAL A 417 -31.72 -5.84 23.67
CA VAL A 417 -31.36 -4.43 23.69
C VAL A 417 -32.01 -3.77 24.90
N PHE A 418 -31.23 -3.01 25.68
CA PHE A 418 -31.66 -2.41 26.94
C PHE A 418 -31.20 -0.96 27.03
N HIS A 419 -31.97 -0.13 27.74
CA HIS A 419 -31.50 1.20 28.11
C HIS A 419 -30.28 1.14 29.03
N THR A 420 -29.41 2.13 28.88
CA THR A 420 -28.32 2.38 29.82
C THR A 420 -28.83 3.19 31.02
N ALA A 421 -27.93 3.78 31.80
CA ALA A 421 -28.32 4.72 32.86
C ALA A 421 -28.85 6.05 32.29
N ASP A 422 -28.40 6.44 31.08
CA ASP A 422 -29.07 7.48 30.29
C ASP A 422 -30.20 6.82 29.49
N PRO A 423 -31.47 7.23 29.68
CA PRO A 423 -32.61 6.69 28.93
C PRO A 423 -32.50 6.89 27.41
N ARG A 424 -31.68 7.84 26.94
CA ARG A 424 -31.47 8.10 25.50
C ARG A 424 -30.53 7.09 24.83
N ASP A 425 -29.74 6.37 25.62
CA ASP A 425 -28.74 5.43 25.13
C ASP A 425 -29.18 3.98 25.32
N PHE A 426 -28.98 3.17 24.29
CA PHE A 426 -29.18 1.73 24.32
C PHE A 426 -27.86 0.96 24.41
N LYS A 427 -27.93 -0.29 24.87
CA LYS A 427 -26.85 -1.28 24.81
C LYS A 427 -27.38 -2.68 24.59
N GLY A 428 -26.62 -3.51 23.89
CA GLY A 428 -26.90 -4.93 23.76
C GLY A 428 -26.28 -5.74 24.90
N ILE A 429 -26.97 -6.81 25.29
CA ILE A 429 -26.49 -7.80 26.26
C ILE A 429 -26.72 -9.20 25.68
N MET A 430 -25.73 -10.08 25.78
CA MET A 430 -25.83 -11.50 25.45
C MET A 430 -25.43 -12.34 26.65
N SER A 431 -26.30 -13.26 27.06
CA SER A 431 -26.06 -14.26 28.09
C SER A 431 -25.95 -15.62 27.43
N LEU A 432 -24.80 -16.26 27.60
CA LEU A 432 -24.41 -17.51 26.95
C LEU A 432 -24.17 -18.57 28.03
N PRO A 433 -25.23 -19.31 28.43
CA PRO A 433 -25.08 -20.47 29.30
C PRO A 433 -24.11 -21.48 28.69
N ASP A 434 -23.43 -22.23 29.54
CA ASP A 434 -22.53 -23.34 29.17
C ASP A 434 -21.22 -22.94 28.44
N ILE A 435 -20.99 -21.66 28.18
CA ILE A 435 -19.69 -21.14 27.73
C ILE A 435 -18.91 -20.67 28.96
N LEU A 436 -18.17 -21.60 29.57
CA LEU A 436 -17.41 -21.37 30.80
C LEU A 436 -16.05 -20.69 30.57
N GLU A 437 -15.51 -20.85 29.37
CA GLU A 437 -14.24 -20.26 28.96
C GLU A 437 -14.41 -19.60 27.59
N ILE A 438 -13.65 -18.54 27.37
CA ILE A 438 -13.54 -17.88 26.07
C ILE A 438 -12.06 -17.77 25.73
N SER A 439 -11.68 -18.33 24.59
CA SER A 439 -10.29 -18.31 24.15
C SER A 439 -9.85 -16.89 23.82
N HIS A 440 -8.54 -16.65 23.89
CA HIS A 440 -7.97 -15.37 23.47
C HIS A 440 -8.33 -15.03 22.02
N THR A 441 -8.39 -16.03 21.13
CA THR A 441 -8.84 -15.87 19.73
C THR A 441 -10.28 -15.40 19.64
N GLU A 442 -11.19 -15.93 20.46
CA GLU A 442 -12.59 -15.49 20.49
C GLU A 442 -12.74 -14.08 21.07
N LEU A 443 -11.94 -13.72 22.08
CA LEU A 443 -11.86 -12.34 22.58
C LEU A 443 -11.36 -11.38 21.50
N LYS A 444 -10.34 -11.76 20.71
CA LYS A 444 -9.87 -10.97 19.57
C LYS A 444 -10.97 -10.79 18.53
N LYS A 445 -11.70 -11.86 18.21
CA LYS A 445 -12.86 -11.82 17.31
C LYS A 445 -13.95 -10.89 17.83
N LEU A 446 -14.30 -10.99 19.10
CA LEU A 446 -15.31 -10.16 19.72
C LEU A 446 -14.88 -8.69 19.81
N ALA A 447 -13.61 -8.40 20.06
CA ALA A 447 -13.07 -7.05 20.06
C ALA A 447 -13.15 -6.40 18.67
N ALA A 448 -12.83 -7.18 17.62
CA ALA A 448 -12.99 -6.74 16.24
C ALA A 448 -14.46 -6.52 15.89
N VAL A 449 -15.37 -7.40 16.32
CA VAL A 449 -16.79 -7.30 15.97
C VAL A 449 -17.53 -6.29 16.82
N SER A 450 -17.19 -6.06 18.08
CA SER A 450 -17.95 -5.19 18.99
C SER A 450 -16.99 -4.49 19.96
N PRO A 451 -16.21 -3.53 19.45
CA PRO A 451 -15.30 -2.75 20.28
C PRO A 451 -16.07 -2.01 21.39
N GLY A 452 -15.47 -1.91 22.57
CA GLY A 452 -16.08 -1.27 23.75
C GLY A 452 -16.95 -2.20 24.61
N CYS A 453 -17.23 -3.43 24.15
CA CYS A 453 -17.98 -4.38 24.96
C CYS A 453 -17.15 -4.95 26.13
N THR A 454 -17.84 -5.59 27.06
CA THR A 454 -17.25 -6.22 28.25
C THR A 454 -17.68 -7.68 28.31
N VAL A 455 -16.71 -8.58 28.50
CA VAL A 455 -16.96 -10.01 28.67
C VAL A 455 -16.80 -10.36 30.14
N ASN A 456 -17.81 -10.99 30.73
CA ASN A 456 -17.78 -11.46 32.11
C ASN A 456 -17.92 -12.98 32.10
N LEU A 457 -16.91 -13.69 32.60
CA LEU A 457 -17.00 -15.12 32.87
C LEU A 457 -17.63 -15.32 34.25
N ILE A 458 -18.74 -16.05 34.31
CA ILE A 458 -19.52 -16.27 35.52
C ILE A 458 -19.37 -17.74 35.94
N GLU A 459 -19.04 -17.94 37.21
CA GLU A 459 -18.95 -19.23 37.87
C GLU A 459 -19.59 -19.11 39.25
N ASN A 460 -20.50 -20.03 39.59
CA ASN A 460 -21.29 -20.03 40.82
C ASN A 460 -21.97 -18.67 41.11
N ARG A 461 -22.60 -18.05 40.10
CA ARG A 461 -23.24 -16.72 40.17
C ARG A 461 -22.30 -15.55 40.50
N SER A 462 -20.99 -15.76 40.38
CA SER A 462 -19.98 -14.73 40.65
C SER A 462 -19.13 -14.49 39.42
N VAL A 463 -18.71 -13.24 39.19
CA VAL A 463 -17.80 -12.91 38.08
C VAL A 463 -16.42 -13.41 38.45
N LYS A 464 -15.94 -14.42 37.72
CA LYS A 464 -14.60 -15.00 37.89
C LYS A 464 -13.54 -14.15 37.20
N ALA A 465 -13.82 -13.75 35.96
CA ALA A 465 -12.94 -12.92 35.15
C ALA A 465 -13.76 -11.89 34.37
N LYS A 466 -13.15 -10.74 34.10
CA LYS A 466 -13.77 -9.65 33.37
C LYS A 466 -12.79 -9.04 32.38
N TYR A 467 -13.18 -9.00 31.12
CA TYR A 467 -12.39 -8.40 30.04
C TYR A 467 -13.11 -7.20 29.47
N ARG A 468 -12.40 -6.08 29.30
CA ARG A 468 -12.84 -4.92 28.52
C ARG A 468 -12.13 -4.94 27.18
N LEU A 469 -12.92 -4.86 26.11
CA LEU A 469 -12.41 -4.95 24.74
C LEU A 469 -12.36 -3.56 24.11
N ALA A 470 -11.23 -3.21 23.53
CA ALA A 470 -11.05 -2.01 22.71
C ALA A 470 -11.01 -2.38 21.23
N MET A 471 -11.14 -1.37 20.36
CA MET A 471 -10.97 -1.57 18.92
C MET A 471 -9.54 -2.06 18.63
N PRO A 472 -9.37 -3.23 17.99
CA PRO A 472 -8.05 -3.77 17.73
C PRO A 472 -7.29 -2.89 16.72
N PRO A 473 -5.95 -2.85 16.80
CA PRO A 473 -5.12 -2.13 15.83
C PRO A 473 -5.11 -2.82 14.46
N LYS A 474 -5.50 -4.11 14.39
CA LYS A 474 -5.51 -4.92 13.17
C LYS A 474 -6.72 -5.86 13.16
N ILE A 475 -7.30 -6.09 11.98
CA ILE A 475 -8.36 -7.07 11.73
C ILE A 475 -7.93 -7.97 10.58
N TYR A 476 -7.79 -9.26 10.85
CA TYR A 476 -7.31 -10.28 9.91
C TYR A 476 -7.83 -11.67 10.33
N ASN A 477 -7.78 -12.65 9.42
CA ASN A 477 -8.22 -14.04 9.65
C ASN A 477 -9.72 -14.22 9.99
N PHE A 478 -10.59 -13.36 9.44
CA PHE A 478 -12.04 -13.59 9.44
C PHE A 478 -12.46 -14.03 8.04
N ALA A 479 -13.39 -14.99 7.96
CA ALA A 479 -13.97 -15.41 6.68
C ALA A 479 -15.00 -14.39 6.18
N GLU A 480 -15.52 -13.57 7.10
CA GLU A 480 -16.59 -12.62 6.90
C GLU A 480 -16.07 -11.19 6.67
N ILE A 481 -14.81 -11.01 6.26
CA ILE A 481 -14.28 -9.71 5.88
C ILE A 481 -13.71 -9.74 4.47
N SER A 482 -13.76 -8.61 3.77
CA SER A 482 -13.13 -8.42 2.47
C SER A 482 -12.76 -6.98 2.18
N CYS A 483 -11.71 -6.81 1.36
CA CYS A 483 -11.41 -5.52 0.76
C CYS A 483 -12.48 -5.19 -0.29
N LYS A 484 -13.07 -4.00 -0.23
CA LYS A 484 -14.07 -3.52 -1.20
C LYS A 484 -13.48 -2.89 -2.47
N ASN A 485 -12.16 -2.94 -2.61
CA ASN A 485 -11.49 -2.52 -3.82
C ASN A 485 -11.48 -3.65 -4.85
N SER A 486 -12.19 -3.51 -5.96
CA SER A 486 -12.24 -4.55 -7.01
C SER A 486 -10.88 -4.87 -7.62
N GLU A 487 -9.93 -3.93 -7.56
CA GLU A 487 -8.58 -4.14 -8.08
C GLU A 487 -7.65 -4.82 -7.06
N CYS A 488 -8.04 -4.94 -5.79
CA CYS A 488 -7.17 -5.52 -4.76
C CYS A 488 -7.08 -7.04 -4.87
N ILE A 489 -5.89 -7.60 -4.63
CA ILE A 489 -5.66 -9.06 -4.61
C ILE A 489 -6.55 -9.82 -3.61
N THR A 490 -6.95 -9.17 -2.53
CA THR A 490 -7.81 -9.79 -1.50
C THR A 490 -9.30 -9.53 -1.73
N TRP A 491 -9.67 -8.94 -2.87
CA TRP A 491 -11.07 -8.84 -3.25
C TRP A 491 -11.62 -10.22 -3.58
N PRO A 492 -12.80 -10.62 -3.07
CA PRO A 492 -13.34 -11.96 -3.31
C PRO A 492 -13.50 -12.31 -4.81
N GLY A 493 -13.84 -11.32 -5.64
CA GLY A 493 -13.95 -11.50 -7.08
C GLY A 493 -12.61 -11.60 -7.83
N ALA A 494 -11.48 -11.40 -7.16
CA ALA A 494 -10.15 -11.64 -7.73
C ALA A 494 -9.80 -13.13 -7.78
N PHE A 495 -10.50 -13.97 -7.02
CA PHE A 495 -10.30 -15.43 -6.94
C PHE A 495 -8.84 -15.87 -6.67
N GLN A 496 -8.09 -15.07 -5.93
CA GLN A 496 -6.69 -15.38 -5.55
C GLN A 496 -6.57 -16.11 -4.21
N HIS A 497 -7.68 -16.25 -3.46
CA HIS A 497 -7.71 -16.89 -2.14
C HIS A 497 -6.74 -16.30 -1.11
N VAL A 498 -6.38 -15.02 -1.26
CA VAL A 498 -5.56 -14.30 -0.30
C VAL A 498 -6.47 -13.67 0.76
N PRO A 499 -6.29 -14.00 2.06
CA PRO A 499 -7.10 -13.42 3.12
C PRO A 499 -6.80 -11.92 3.26
N PRO A 500 -7.82 -11.07 3.43
CA PRO A 500 -7.60 -9.64 3.66
C PRO A 500 -7.03 -9.38 5.07
N HIS A 501 -6.28 -8.29 5.17
CA HIS A 501 -5.72 -7.79 6.42
C HIS A 501 -5.91 -6.27 6.44
N PHE A 502 -6.47 -5.76 7.53
CA PHE A 502 -6.71 -4.34 7.75
C PHE A 502 -5.98 -3.81 8.97
N TYR A 503 -5.42 -2.62 8.83
CA TYR A 503 -4.87 -1.81 9.92
C TYR A 503 -5.85 -0.73 10.32
N ARG A 504 -5.99 -0.50 11.61
CA ARG A 504 -6.74 0.65 12.10
C ARG A 504 -5.97 1.93 11.79
N SER A 505 -6.65 2.88 11.16
CA SER A 505 -6.14 4.23 10.93
C SER A 505 -6.67 5.15 12.04
N VAL A 506 -7.33 6.26 11.69
CA VAL A 506 -7.91 7.20 12.66
C VAL A 506 -9.37 6.86 12.91
N GLY A 507 -9.81 6.90 14.17
CA GLY A 507 -11.21 6.68 14.54
C GLY A 507 -11.68 5.24 14.30
N GLU A 508 -12.75 5.07 13.51
CA GLU A 508 -13.34 3.79 13.08
C GLU A 508 -12.95 3.41 11.64
N THR A 509 -11.90 4.03 11.07
CA THR A 509 -11.44 3.73 9.71
C THR A 509 -10.33 2.68 9.68
N PHE A 510 -10.33 1.86 8.62
CA PHE A 510 -9.41 0.75 8.42
C PHE A 510 -8.74 0.82 7.05
N THR A 511 -7.44 0.65 6.99
CA THR A 511 -6.66 0.61 5.76
C THR A 511 -6.32 -0.82 5.39
N CYS A 512 -6.65 -1.24 4.17
CA CYS A 512 -6.23 -2.53 3.64
C CYS A 512 -4.70 -2.58 3.55
N ARG A 513 -4.07 -3.62 4.11
CA ARG A 513 -2.63 -3.86 4.09
C ARG A 513 -2.05 -3.90 2.67
N TYR A 514 -2.80 -4.47 1.73
CA TYR A 514 -2.29 -4.82 0.41
C TYR A 514 -2.42 -3.66 -0.59
N CYS A 515 -3.59 -3.03 -0.69
CA CYS A 515 -3.85 -1.94 -1.65
C CYS A 515 -3.90 -0.54 -1.03
N GLY A 516 -3.68 -0.40 0.28
CA GLY A 516 -3.70 0.89 0.97
C GLY A 516 -5.06 1.59 1.02
N ARG A 517 -6.13 1.00 0.49
CA ARG A 517 -7.47 1.62 0.48
C ARG A 517 -8.03 1.73 1.90
N ARG A 518 -8.54 2.92 2.25
CA ARG A 518 -9.30 3.16 3.48
C ARG A 518 -10.75 2.68 3.32
N HIS A 519 -11.28 2.10 4.38
CA HIS A 519 -12.62 1.55 4.53
C HIS A 519 -13.20 2.01 5.85
N GLU A 520 -14.50 2.29 5.91
CA GLU A 520 -15.17 2.41 7.20
C GLU A 520 -15.26 1.04 7.87
N TYR A 521 -15.29 1.02 9.20
CA TYR A 521 -15.43 -0.22 9.97
C TYR A 521 -16.63 -1.08 9.50
N GLY A 522 -17.74 -0.46 9.11
CA GLY A 522 -18.91 -1.19 8.61
C GLY A 522 -18.67 -1.88 7.27
N ASP A 523 -17.86 -1.24 6.42
CA ASP A 523 -17.66 -1.66 5.03
C ASP A 523 -16.83 -2.93 4.91
N ILE A 524 -15.94 -3.23 5.87
CA ILE A 524 -15.03 -4.38 5.72
C ILE A 524 -15.73 -5.73 5.89
N TRP A 525 -16.96 -5.78 6.39
CA TRP A 525 -17.67 -7.02 6.73
C TRP A 525 -18.59 -7.52 5.59
N ASP A 526 -18.57 -8.82 5.31
CA ASP A 526 -19.41 -9.55 4.32
C ASP A 526 -20.61 -10.26 4.97
N LEU A 527 -21.26 -9.58 5.90
CA LEU A 527 -22.25 -10.17 6.81
C LEU A 527 -23.67 -10.04 6.29
#